data_AF-A0AAV8WS94-F1
#
_entry.id   AF-A0AAV8WS94-F1
#
_cell.length_a   1.000
_cell.length_b   1.000
_cell.length_c   1.000
_cell.angle_alpha   90.00
_cell.angle_beta   90.00
_cell.angle_gamma   90.00
#
_symmetry.space_group_name_H-M   'P 1'
#
loop_
_entity.id
_entity.type
_entity.pdbx_description
1 polymer ?
#
loop_
_entity_poly.entity_id
_entity_poly.type
_entity_poly.pdbx_seq_one_letter_code
_entity_poly.pdbx_strand_id
1 'polypeptide(L)'
;MSLKYRNQHHHAMIRTRLRLIGRLLLELKKINISITDFASVFKPNNYDSVLEAINVVAKLNAEENKYKSPSTAFACGTLLKKCGKTYISELIKVQNKERKQEVEDFLKLLEEDYGISINKTVLENQLEHKRQRKLLFQQ
;
A
#
# COMPACT_ATOMS: atom_id res chain seq x y z
N MET A 1 -38.17 -17.87 4.81
CA MET A 1 -37.94 -16.52 4.26
C MET A 1 -36.47 -16.36 3.84
N SER A 2 -36.17 -16.69 2.58
CA SER A 2 -35.15 -16.16 1.66
C SER A 2 -33.72 -15.77 2.13
N LEU A 3 -32.73 -16.44 1.53
CA LEU A 3 -31.27 -16.20 1.50
C LEU A 3 -30.81 -14.78 1.06
N LYS A 4 -31.69 -13.78 0.92
CA LYS A 4 -31.38 -12.45 0.32
C LYS A 4 -30.43 -11.57 1.13
N TYR A 5 -30.32 -11.76 2.44
CA TYR A 5 -29.56 -10.85 3.32
C TYR A 5 -28.09 -11.22 3.52
N ARG A 6 -27.68 -12.46 3.19
CA ARG A 6 -26.31 -12.94 3.44
C ARG A 6 -25.27 -12.43 2.42
N ASN A 7 -25.71 -11.96 1.25
CA ASN A 7 -24.82 -11.55 0.15
C ASN A 7 -24.57 -10.04 0.02
N GLN A 8 -25.47 -9.17 0.53
CA GLN A 8 -25.32 -7.73 0.32
C GLN A 8 -24.13 -7.13 1.08
N HIS A 9 -23.92 -7.56 2.34
CA HIS A 9 -22.78 -7.13 3.15
C HIS A 9 -21.45 -7.59 2.56
N HIS A 10 -21.38 -8.81 2.01
CA HIS A 10 -20.18 -9.30 1.33
C HIS A 10 -19.89 -8.49 0.07
N HIS A 11 -20.90 -8.19 -0.76
CA HIS A 11 -20.72 -7.36 -1.94
C HIS A 11 -20.28 -5.94 -1.57
N ALA A 12 -20.84 -5.34 -0.52
CA ALA A 12 -20.41 -4.03 -0.03
C ALA A 12 -18.96 -4.06 0.46
N MET A 13 -18.57 -5.10 1.22
CA MET A 13 -17.21 -5.28 1.70
C MET A 13 -16.21 -5.44 0.55
N ILE A 14 -16.56 -6.23 -0.47
CA ILE A 14 -15.73 -6.44 -1.67
C ILE A 14 -15.54 -5.10 -2.40
N ARG A 15 -16.62 -4.36 -2.64
CA ARG A 15 -16.55 -3.04 -3.29
C ARG A 15 -15.66 -2.07 -2.53
N THR A 16 -15.79 -2.00 -1.20
CA THR A 16 -14.96 -1.12 -0.36
C THR A 16 -13.49 -1.49 -0.44
N ARG A 17 -13.17 -2.79 -0.39
CA ARG A 17 -11.78 -3.28 -0.50
C ARG A 17 -11.19 -3.00 -1.87
N LEU A 18 -11.92 -3.29 -2.94
CA LEU A 18 -11.49 -2.99 -4.31
C LEU A 18 -11.27 -1.50 -4.51
N ARG A 19 -12.17 -0.65 -3.99
CA ARG A 19 -12.02 0.80 -4.07
C ARG A 19 -10.81 1.30 -3.28
N LEU A 20 -10.51 0.70 -2.13
CA LEU A 20 -9.35 1.07 -1.33
C LEU A 20 -8.04 0.73 -2.07
N ILE A 21 -7.92 -0.49 -2.60
CA ILE A 21 -6.74 -0.90 -3.38
C ILE A 21 -6.62 -0.07 -4.66
N GLY A 22 -7.73 0.22 -5.34
CA GLY A 22 -7.73 1.07 -6.53
C GLY A 22 -7.25 2.49 -6.22
N ARG A 23 -7.67 3.07 -5.08
CA ARG A 23 -7.15 4.37 -4.61
C ARG A 23 -5.66 4.30 -4.33
N LEU A 24 -5.19 3.25 -3.65
CA LEU A 24 -3.78 3.05 -3.39
C LEU A 24 -2.96 2.99 -4.69
N LEU A 25 -3.42 2.24 -5.68
CA LEU A 25 -2.75 2.14 -6.98
C LEU A 25 -2.71 3.48 -7.72
N LEU A 26 -3.77 4.28 -7.62
CA LEU A 26 -3.80 5.62 -8.23
C LEU A 26 -2.80 6.56 -7.57
N GLU A 27 -2.66 6.52 -6.24
CA GLU A 27 -1.63 7.32 -5.54
C GLU A 27 -0.22 6.81 -5.87
N LEU A 28 -0.01 5.49 -5.91
CA LEU A 28 1.25 4.88 -6.32
C LEU A 28 1.72 5.36 -7.70
N LYS A 29 0.80 5.44 -8.67
CA LYS A 29 1.09 5.92 -10.02
C LYS A 29 1.50 7.39 -10.09
N LYS A 30 1.08 8.20 -9.10
CA LYS A 30 1.50 9.61 -9.01
C LYS A 30 2.90 9.73 -8.40
N ILE A 31 3.22 8.86 -7.43
CA ILE A 31 4.50 8.87 -6.71
C ILE A 31 5.61 8.24 -7.56
N ASN A 32 5.34 7.10 -8.20
CA ASN A 32 6.35 6.34 -8.90
C ASN A 32 5.82 5.85 -10.27
N ILE A 33 6.38 6.42 -11.33
CA ILE A 33 5.97 6.16 -12.71
C ILE A 33 6.32 4.74 -13.19
N SER A 34 7.24 4.05 -12.50
CA SER A 34 7.60 2.66 -12.81
C SER A 34 6.49 1.66 -12.44
N ILE A 35 5.49 2.08 -11.65
CA ILE A 35 4.35 1.25 -11.24
C ILE A 35 3.27 1.32 -12.32
N THR A 36 3.38 0.46 -13.32
CA THR A 36 2.43 0.39 -14.46
C THR A 36 1.14 -0.33 -14.10
N ASP A 37 1.26 -1.39 -13.30
CA ASP A 37 0.21 -2.36 -13.00
C ASP A 37 0.31 -2.87 -11.56
N PHE A 38 -0.70 -3.61 -11.12
CA PHE A 38 -0.76 -4.06 -9.74
C PHE A 38 0.29 -5.12 -9.40
N ALA A 39 0.81 -5.88 -10.37
CA ALA A 39 1.89 -6.83 -10.11
C ALA A 39 3.23 -6.11 -9.88
N SER A 40 3.46 -4.98 -10.56
CA SER A 40 4.66 -4.14 -10.34
C SER A 40 4.75 -3.55 -8.92
N VAL A 41 3.63 -3.46 -8.20
CA VAL A 41 3.58 -3.02 -6.78
C VAL A 41 4.39 -3.95 -5.88
N PHE A 42 4.41 -5.25 -6.16
CA PHE A 42 5.04 -6.27 -5.32
C PHE A 42 6.54 -6.41 -5.58
N LYS A 43 7.18 -5.45 -6.24
CA LYS A 43 8.64 -5.40 -6.32
C LYS A 43 9.20 -4.80 -5.04
N PRO A 44 10.23 -5.41 -4.40
CA PRO A 44 10.82 -4.88 -3.17
C PRO A 44 11.29 -3.43 -3.29
N ASN A 45 11.85 -3.05 -4.44
CA ASN A 45 12.32 -1.69 -4.71
C ASN A 45 11.18 -0.63 -4.73
N ASN A 46 9.93 -1.06 -4.82
CA ASN A 46 8.77 -0.16 -4.79
C ASN A 46 8.17 -0.05 -3.38
N TYR A 47 8.74 -0.73 -2.37
CA TYR A 47 8.19 -0.78 -1.02
C TYR A 47 8.04 0.61 -0.38
N ASP A 48 9.05 1.46 -0.49
CA ASP A 48 9.00 2.83 0.06
C ASP A 48 7.90 3.67 -0.60
N SER A 49 7.76 3.56 -1.93
CA SER A 49 6.67 4.21 -2.67
C SER A 49 5.30 3.72 -2.19
N VAL A 50 5.17 2.42 -1.90
CA VAL A 50 3.93 1.84 -1.36
C VAL A 50 3.59 2.42 0.01
N LEU A 51 4.58 2.54 0.90
CA LEU A 51 4.37 3.14 2.22
C LEU A 51 3.94 4.60 2.11
N GLU A 52 4.57 5.37 1.23
CA GLU A 52 4.19 6.75 0.97
C GLU A 52 2.75 6.87 0.47
N ALA A 53 2.37 6.03 -0.50
CA ALA A 53 1.00 6.01 -1.00
C ALA A 53 -0.02 5.63 0.09
N ILE A 54 0.33 4.69 0.97
CA ILE A 54 -0.50 4.34 2.13
C ILE A 54 -0.66 5.53 3.07
N ASN A 55 0.40 6.30 3.31
CA ASN A 55 0.37 7.49 4.15
C ASN A 55 -0.59 8.55 3.61
N VAL A 56 -0.54 8.79 2.29
CA VAL A 56 -1.47 9.71 1.60
C VAL A 56 -2.91 9.21 1.71
N VAL A 57 -3.16 7.93 1.42
CA VAL A 57 -4.52 7.35 1.45
C VAL A 57 -5.10 7.32 2.87
N ALA A 58 -4.27 7.02 3.88
CA ALA A 58 -4.65 7.01 5.29
C ALA A 58 -4.71 8.40 5.92
N LYS A 59 -4.36 9.45 5.16
CA LYS A 59 -4.36 10.85 5.57
C LYS A 59 -3.53 11.04 6.84
N LEU A 60 -2.27 10.66 6.76
CA LEU A 60 -1.31 10.90 7.83
C LEU A 60 -1.20 12.41 8.10
N ASN A 61 -1.41 12.81 9.36
CA ASN A 61 -1.07 14.14 9.82
C ASN A 61 0.41 14.15 10.19
N ALA A 62 1.21 14.85 9.39
CA ALA A 62 2.64 14.99 9.62
C ALA A 62 2.95 15.75 10.92
N GLU A 63 2.09 16.66 11.39
CA GLU A 63 2.38 17.45 12.59
C GLU A 63 2.17 16.65 13.88
N GLU A 64 1.16 15.77 13.89
CA GLU A 64 0.81 14.96 15.06
C GLU A 64 1.36 13.53 15.01
N ASN A 65 2.03 13.16 13.91
CA ASN A 65 2.48 11.79 13.62
C ASN A 65 1.34 10.75 13.79
N LYS A 66 0.13 11.11 13.34
CA LYS A 66 -1.08 10.31 13.53
C LYS A 66 -1.86 10.18 12.24
N TYR A 67 -2.35 8.99 11.95
CA TYR A 67 -3.30 8.80 10.87
C TYR A 67 -4.67 9.35 11.25
N LYS A 68 -5.26 10.15 10.37
CA LYS A 68 -6.68 10.49 10.46
C LYS A 68 -7.56 9.26 10.22
N SER A 69 -7.06 8.25 9.50
CA SER A 69 -7.74 6.97 9.34
C SER A 69 -6.79 5.77 9.56
N PRO A 70 -6.49 5.40 10.81
CA PRO A 70 -5.64 4.24 11.13
C PRO A 70 -6.21 2.94 10.58
N SER A 71 -7.54 2.79 10.59
CA SER A 71 -8.24 1.63 10.01
C SER A 71 -7.97 1.48 8.51
N THR A 72 -7.78 2.59 7.79
CA THR A 72 -7.45 2.58 6.37
C THR A 72 -6.02 2.10 6.14
N ALA A 73 -5.05 2.60 6.91
CA ALA A 73 -3.67 2.11 6.87
C ALA A 73 -3.61 0.61 7.19
N PHE A 74 -4.28 0.16 8.26
CA PHE A 74 -4.33 -1.26 8.61
C PHE A 74 -4.98 -2.12 7.51
N ALA A 75 -6.08 -1.63 6.92
CA ALA A 75 -6.75 -2.31 5.82
C ALA A 75 -5.87 -2.42 4.57
N CYS A 76 -5.10 -1.38 4.23
CA CYS A 76 -4.16 -1.43 3.11
C CYS A 76 -3.13 -2.54 3.26
N GLY A 77 -2.42 -2.60 4.39
CA GLY A 77 -1.43 -3.65 4.66
C GLY A 77 -2.03 -5.06 4.63
N THR A 78 -3.21 -5.22 5.26
CA THR A 78 -3.94 -6.49 5.25
C THR A 78 -4.34 -6.92 3.83
N LEU A 79 -4.78 -5.98 3.00
CA LEU A 79 -5.20 -6.25 1.63
C LEU A 79 -4.02 -6.55 0.72
N LEU A 80 -2.92 -5.79 0.83
CA LEU A 80 -1.67 -6.06 0.12
C LEU A 80 -1.14 -7.46 0.43
N LYS A 81 -1.14 -7.85 1.71
CA LYS A 81 -0.73 -9.20 2.13
C LYS A 81 -1.60 -10.28 1.49
N LYS A 82 -2.92 -10.08 1.44
CA LYS A 82 -3.83 -11.03 0.77
C LYS A 82 -3.56 -11.12 -0.73
N CYS A 83 -3.45 -9.97 -1.40
CA CYS A 83 -3.18 -9.91 -2.82
C CYS A 83 -1.82 -10.54 -3.18
N GLY A 84 -0.77 -10.27 -2.41
CA GLY A 84 0.56 -10.86 -2.61
C GLY A 84 0.54 -12.39 -2.48
N LYS A 85 -0.15 -12.93 -1.47
CA LYS A 85 -0.32 -14.39 -1.31
C LYS A 85 -1.09 -15.03 -2.47
N THR A 86 -2.14 -14.37 -2.95
CA THR A 86 -2.85 -14.81 -4.16
C THR A 86 -1.93 -14.77 -5.37
N TYR A 87 -1.14 -13.72 -5.53
CA TYR A 87 -0.24 -13.57 -6.66
C TYR A 87 0.89 -14.62 -6.65
N ILE A 88 1.47 -14.92 -5.48
CA ILE A 88 2.40 -16.04 -5.32
C ILE A 88 1.78 -17.36 -5.79
N SER A 89 0.51 -17.61 -5.43
CA SER A 89 -0.20 -18.84 -5.83
C SER A 89 -0.32 -18.96 -7.35
N GLU A 90 -0.59 -17.85 -8.04
CA GLU A 90 -0.62 -17.81 -9.50
C GLU A 90 0.77 -17.99 -10.11
N LEU A 91 1.82 -17.38 -9.53
CA LEU A 91 3.20 -17.52 -9.97
C LEU A 91 3.73 -18.96 -9.84
N ILE A 92 3.30 -19.68 -8.80
CA ILE A 92 3.61 -21.11 -8.63
C ILE A 92 3.01 -21.94 -9.78
N LYS A 93 1.76 -21.66 -10.19
CA LYS A 93 1.11 -22.38 -11.30
C LYS A 93 1.85 -22.20 -12.62
N VAL A 94 2.38 -21.00 -12.86
CA VAL A 94 3.15 -20.68 -14.08
C VAL A 94 4.66 -20.93 -13.92
N GLN A 95 5.09 -21.52 -12.81
CA GLN A 95 6.49 -21.83 -12.48
C GLN A 95 7.47 -20.64 -12.56
N ASN A 96 6.98 -19.42 -12.34
CA ASN A 96 7.82 -18.21 -12.37
C ASN A 96 8.46 -17.97 -10.99
N LYS A 97 9.65 -18.55 -10.79
CA LYS A 97 10.38 -18.50 -9.51
C LYS A 97 10.94 -17.11 -9.19
N GLU A 98 11.40 -16.37 -10.20
CA GLU A 98 12.00 -15.05 -10.02
C GLU A 98 10.98 -14.06 -9.45
N ARG A 99 9.84 -13.90 -10.13
CA ARG A 99 8.78 -12.99 -9.65
C ARG A 99 8.16 -13.46 -8.35
N LYS A 100 8.13 -14.78 -8.10
CA LYS A 100 7.67 -15.31 -6.81
C LYS A 100 8.55 -14.79 -5.68
N GLN A 101 9.87 -14.87 -5.86
CA GLN A 101 10.85 -14.39 -4.88
C GLN A 101 10.69 -12.89 -4.61
N GLU A 102 10.52 -12.07 -5.67
CA GLU A 102 10.27 -10.63 -5.52
C GLU A 102 9.05 -10.35 -4.61
N VAL A 103 7.95 -11.07 -4.84
CA VAL A 103 6.71 -10.89 -4.07
C VAL A 103 6.89 -11.38 -2.62
N GLU A 104 7.61 -12.48 -2.42
CA GLU A 104 7.91 -13.01 -1.08
C GLU A 104 8.76 -12.02 -0.28
N ASP A 105 9.79 -11.44 -0.90
CA ASP A 105 10.66 -10.45 -0.24
C ASP A 105 9.92 -9.14 0.06
N PHE A 106 9.04 -8.68 -0.85
CA PHE A 106 8.15 -7.57 -0.57
C PHE A 106 7.22 -7.86 0.62
N LEU A 107 6.67 -9.07 0.72
CA LEU A 107 5.79 -9.45 1.82
C LEU A 107 6.52 -9.56 3.16
N LYS A 108 7.81 -9.93 3.17
CA LYS A 108 8.64 -9.91 4.39
C LYS A 108 8.83 -8.48 4.89
N LEU A 109 9.19 -7.54 3.99
CA LEU A 109 9.27 -6.11 4.32
C LEU A 109 7.94 -5.61 4.90
N LEU A 110 6.81 -6.00 4.30
CA LEU A 110 5.49 -5.64 4.79
C LEU A 110 5.12 -6.31 6.14
N GLU A 111 5.75 -7.41 6.54
CA GLU A 111 5.46 -8.07 7.81
C GLU A 111 6.33 -7.54 8.94
N GLU A 112 7.63 -7.36 8.67
CA GLU A 112 8.63 -6.94 9.64
C GLU A 112 8.60 -5.43 9.87
N ASP A 113 8.44 -4.67 8.78
CA ASP A 113 8.66 -3.23 8.80
C ASP A 113 7.36 -2.43 8.85
N TYR A 114 6.20 -3.01 8.54
CA TYR A 114 5.00 -2.18 8.33
C TYR A 114 4.54 -1.40 9.57
N GLY A 115 4.71 -1.91 10.79
CA GLY A 115 4.41 -1.15 12.00
C GLY A 115 5.47 -0.10 12.37
N ILE A 116 6.72 -0.35 11.97
CA ILE A 116 7.91 0.45 12.33
C ILE A 116 8.15 1.54 11.27
N SER A 117 8.19 1.14 10.00
CA SER A 117 8.27 2.00 8.82
C SER A 117 7.10 2.97 8.72
N ILE A 118 5.89 2.59 9.12
CA ILE A 118 4.79 3.56 9.22
C ILE A 118 5.18 4.75 10.10
N ASN A 119 5.86 4.53 11.24
CA ASN A 119 6.33 5.60 12.12
C ASN A 119 7.59 6.30 11.58
N LYS A 120 8.50 5.57 10.93
CA LYS A 120 9.78 6.10 10.41
C LYS A 120 9.63 6.87 9.10
N THR A 121 8.86 6.37 8.14
CA THR A 121 8.52 7.07 6.88
C THR A 121 7.83 8.40 7.17
N VAL A 122 7.09 8.55 8.28
CA VAL A 122 6.57 9.87 8.68
C VAL A 122 7.71 10.86 8.94
N LEU A 123 8.72 10.44 9.71
CA LEU A 123 9.87 11.27 10.07
C LEU A 123 10.72 11.61 8.85
N GLU A 124 10.96 10.65 7.96
CA GLU A 124 11.78 10.87 6.76
C GLU A 124 11.04 11.73 5.72
N ASN A 125 9.75 11.50 5.49
CA ASN A 125 8.95 12.28 4.56
C ASN A 125 8.70 13.72 5.10
N GLN A 126 8.61 13.91 6.43
CA GLN A 126 8.66 15.25 7.06
C GLN A 126 9.96 16.01 6.74
N LEU A 127 11.11 15.32 6.79
CA LEU A 127 12.41 15.94 6.51
C LEU A 127 12.54 16.27 5.02
N GLU A 128 12.08 15.39 4.14
CA GLU A 128 12.14 15.57 2.70
C GLU A 128 11.20 16.69 2.22
N HIS A 129 9.94 16.72 2.67
CA HIS A 129 9.03 17.83 2.37
C HIS A 129 9.50 19.17 2.94
N LYS A 130 10.13 19.20 4.14
CA LYS A 130 10.75 20.43 4.67
C LYS A 130 11.93 20.89 3.81
N ARG A 131 12.75 19.96 3.30
CA ARG A 131 13.87 20.27 2.39
C ARG A 131 13.37 20.80 1.04
N GLN A 132 12.38 20.15 0.45
CA GLN A 132 11.77 20.57 -0.81
C GLN A 132 11.07 21.93 -0.70
N ARG A 133 10.36 22.20 0.41
CA ARG A 133 9.77 23.53 0.66
C ARG A 133 10.83 24.61 0.82
N LYS A 134 11.95 24.36 1.51
CA LYS A 134 13.04 25.34 1.64
C LYS A 134 13.68 25.73 0.30
N LEU A 135 13.79 24.80 -0.64
CA LEU A 135 14.36 25.07 -1.97
C LEU A 135 13.43 25.94 -2.84
N LEU A 136 12.11 25.83 -2.67
CA LEU A 136 11.12 26.64 -3.38
C LEU A 136 11.02 28.10 -2.89
N PHE A 137 11.48 28.40 -1.68
CA PHE A 137 11.47 29.76 -1.11
C PHE A 137 12.82 30.51 -1.26
N GLN A 138 13.76 29.96 -2.04
CA GLN A 138 15.06 30.58 -2.32
C GLN A 138 15.26 31.01 -3.79
N GLN A 139 14.18 31.11 -4.57
CA GLN A 139 14.18 31.70 -5.92
C GLN A 139 13.30 32.95 -5.95
#